data_AF-A0A0F9I0F0-F1
#
_entry.id   AF-A0A0F9I0F0-F1
#
_cell.length_a   1.000
_cell.length_b   1.000
_cell.length_c   1.000
_cell.angle_alpha   90.00
_cell.angle_beta   90.00
_cell.angle_gamma   90.00
#
_symmetry.space_group_name_H-M   'P 1'
#
loop_
_entity.id
_entity.type
_entity.pdbx_description
1 polymer ?
#
loop_
_entity_poly.entity_id
_entity_poly.type
_entity_poly.pdbx_seq_one_letter_code
_entity_poly.pdbx_strand_id
1 'polypeptide(L)' 'MEEHPLFTIYKRRYLSDVTGYSVGYLCRIATGGQPLSRSFMERVCFKLKRPEEELFLTNAAETCSKSK' A
#
# COMPACT_ATOMS: atom_id res chain seq x y z
N MET A 1 1.97 6.32 -15.64
CA MET A 1 2.67 5.99 -14.37
C MET A 1 1.60 5.52 -13.43
N GLU A 2 1.47 4.22 -13.27
CA GLU A 2 0.49 3.62 -12.37
C GLU A 2 1.11 3.66 -10.96
N GLU A 3 0.66 4.61 -10.13
CA GLU A 3 1.07 4.66 -8.73
C GLU A 3 0.46 3.46 -7.98
N HIS A 4 1.25 2.85 -7.08
CA HIS A 4 0.75 1.74 -6.26
C HIS A 4 -0.51 2.19 -5.46
N PRO A 5 -1.57 1.36 -5.35
CA PRO A 5 -2.81 1.69 -4.64
C PRO A 5 -2.63 2.26 -3.24
N LEU A 6 -1.63 1.74 -2.52
CA LEU A 6 -1.27 2.22 -1.20
C LEU A 6 -1.06 3.75 -1.18
N PHE A 7 -0.43 4.30 -2.22
CA PHE A 7 -0.12 5.71 -2.34
C PHE A 7 -1.27 6.55 -2.91
N THR A 8 -2.27 5.90 -3.51
CA THR A 8 -3.54 6.53 -3.91
C THR A 8 -4.43 6.77 -2.69
N ILE A 9 -4.42 5.85 -1.72
CA ILE A 9 -5.23 5.93 -0.50
C ILE A 9 -4.51 6.77 0.57
N TYR A 10 -3.22 6.52 0.78
CA TYR A 10 -2.44 7.17 1.84
C TYR A 10 -1.33 8.06 1.30
N LYS A 11 -1.25 9.29 1.83
CA LYS A 11 -0.16 10.20 1.50
C LYS A 11 1.18 9.63 1.96
N ARG A 12 2.22 9.77 1.13
CA ARG A 12 3.60 9.34 1.43
C ARG A 12 4.12 9.88 2.77
N ARG A 13 3.76 11.12 3.11
CA ARG A 13 4.14 11.76 4.38
C ARG A 13 3.45 11.13 5.59
N TYR A 14 2.19 10.70 5.43
CA TYR A 14 1.46 9.98 6.48
C TYR A 14 2.03 8.58 6.70
N LEU A 15 2.27 7.83 5.61
CA LEU A 15 2.93 6.53 5.71
C LEU A 15 4.31 6.64 6.35
N SER A 16 5.07 7.70 6.04
CA SER A 16 6.38 7.95 6.65
C SER A 16 6.29 8.12 8.16
N ASP A 17 5.32 8.90 8.64
CA ASP A 17 5.08 9.15 10.06
C ASP A 17 4.65 7.88 10.81
N VAL A 18 3.73 7.11 10.23
CA VAL A 18 3.15 5.90 10.83
C VAL A 18 4.12 4.72 10.84
N THR A 19 4.86 4.52 9.75
CA THR A 19 5.75 3.35 9.56
C THR A 19 7.18 3.60 9.98
N GLY A 20 7.58 4.87 10.11
CA GLY A 20 8.96 5.29 10.36
C GLY A 20 9.89 5.20 9.14
N TYR A 21 9.37 4.85 7.95
CA TYR A 21 10.17 4.84 6.73
C TYR A 21 10.36 6.25 6.16
N SER A 22 11.51 6.53 5.57
CA SER A 22 11.76 7.82 4.91
C SER A 22 10.86 8.02 3.69
N VAL A 23 10.42 9.25 3.45
CA VAL A 23 9.61 9.62 2.28
C VAL A 23 10.28 9.19 0.95
N GLY A 24 11.60 9.29 0.85
CA GLY A 24 12.35 8.85 -0.33
C GLY A 24 12.23 7.35 -0.59
N TYR A 25 12.25 6.53 0.46
CA TYR A 25 12.07 5.08 0.35
C TYR A 25 10.65 4.74 -0.15
N LEU A 26 9.65 5.39 0.44
CA LEU A 26 8.25 5.26 0.01
C LEU A 26 8.04 5.72 -1.44
N CYS A 27 8.72 6.79 -1.85
CA CYS A 27 8.67 7.27 -3.23
C CYS A 27 9.23 6.24 -4.22
N ARG A 28 10.35 5.59 -3.88
CA ARG A 28 10.92 4.51 -4.72
C ARG A 28 9.98 3.32 -4.85
N ILE A 29 9.28 2.94 -3.78
CA ILE A 29 8.26 1.89 -3.84
C ILE A 29 7.09 2.34 -4.72
N ALA A 30 6.61 3.57 -4.54
CA ALA A 30 5.48 4.12 -5.29
C ALA A 30 5.72 4.16 -6.80
N THR A 31 6.95 4.48 -7.23
CA THR A 31 7.33 4.58 -8.64
C THR A 31 7.86 3.26 -9.22
N GLY A 32 7.81 2.15 -8.48
CA GLY A 32 8.36 0.87 -8.92
C GLY A 32 9.89 0.81 -8.99
N GLY A 33 10.59 1.81 -8.44
CA GLY A 33 12.06 1.83 -8.34
C GLY A 33 12.60 0.88 -7.27
N GLN A 34 11.73 0.33 -6.42
CA GLN A 34 12.09 -0.71 -5.46
C GLN A 34 10.90 -1.65 -5.24
N PRO A 35 11.11 -2.98 -5.20
CA PRO A 35 10.03 -3.93 -4.94
C PRO A 35 9.49 -3.82 -3.51
N LEU A 36 8.21 -4.17 -3.35
CA LEU A 36 7.59 -4.35 -2.05
C LEU A 36 8.23 -5.54 -1.33
N SER A 37 8.85 -5.27 -0.18
CA SER A 37 9.32 -6.34 0.71
C SER A 37 8.21 -6.77 1.66
N ARG A 38 8.17 -8.06 1.98
CA ARG A 38 7.21 -8.62 2.95
C ARG A 38 7.25 -7.89 4.29
N SER A 39 8.45 -7.60 4.81
CA SER A 39 8.62 -6.83 6.05
C SER A 39 8.04 -5.42 5.98
N PHE A 40 8.04 -4.79 4.80
CA PHE A 40 7.40 -3.49 4.61
C PHE A 40 5.87 -3.64 4.69
N MET A 41 5.32 -4.62 3.97
CA MET A 41 3.88 -4.90 3.95
C MET A 41 3.37 -5.24 5.36
N GLU A 42 4.03 -6.15 6.07
CA GLU A 42 3.68 -6.53 7.45
C GLU A 42 3.71 -5.32 8.39
N ARG A 43 4.74 -4.47 8.31
CA ARG A 43 4.83 -3.27 9.15
C ARG A 43 3.70 -2.28 8.84
N VAL A 44 3.39 -2.07 7.57
CA VAL A 44 2.31 -1.17 7.14
C VAL A 44 0.96 -1.72 7.61
N CYS A 45 0.67 -2.99 7.39
CA CYS A 45 -0.55 -3.66 7.86
C CYS A 45 -0.69 -3.59 9.39
N PHE A 46 0.39 -3.88 10.11
CA PHE A 46 0.42 -3.82 11.57
C PHE A 46 0.16 -2.41 12.11
N LYS A 47 0.78 -1.39 11.50
CA LYS A 47 0.65 0.00 11.94
C LYS A 47 -0.70 0.61 11.58
N LEU A 48 -1.22 0.32 10.38
CA LEU A 48 -2.52 0.79 9.93
C LEU A 48 -3.69 -0.04 10.48
N LYS A 49 -3.39 -1.20 11.08
CA LYS A 49 -4.39 -2.20 11.52
C LYS A 49 -5.37 -2.57 10.39
N ARG A 50 -4.86 -2.66 9.17
CA ARG A 50 -5.62 -3.03 7.97
C ARG A 50 -5.00 -4.26 7.32
N PRO A 51 -5.81 -5.13 6.71
CA PRO A 51 -5.30 -6.30 6.00
C PRO A 51 -4.56 -5.88 4.73
N GLU A 52 -3.63 -6.73 4.29
CA GLU A 52 -2.87 -6.54 3.06
C GLU A 52 -3.80 -6.37 1.84
N GLU A 53 -4.92 -7.10 1.85
CA GLU A 53 -5.94 -7.08 0.82
C GLU A 53 -6.61 -5.72 0.64
N GLU A 54 -6.66 -4.89 1.68
CA GLU A 54 -7.24 -3.55 1.60
C GLU A 54 -6.20 -2.51 1.13
N LEU A 55 -4.92 -2.76 1.43
CA LEU A 55 -3.83 -1.80 1.28
C LEU A 55 -3.04 -1.98 -0.02
N PHE A 56 -2.88 -3.22 -0.46
CA PHE A 56 -2.02 -3.62 -1.58
C PHE A 56 -2.80 -4.25 -2.73
N LEU A 57 -3.93 -4.90 -2.44
CA LEU A 57 -4.87 -5.32 -3.47
C LEU A 57 -5.87 -4.18 -3.69
N THR A 58 -5.58 -3.28 -4.63
CA THR A 58 -6.67 -2.50 -5.24
C THR A 58 -7.66 -3.51 -5.75
N ASN A 59 -8.87 -3.50 -5.20
CA ASN A 59 -9.99 -4.33 -5.62
C ASN A 59 -9.87 -4.82 -7.08
N ALA A 60 -9.53 -6.11 -7.22
CA ALA A 60 -10.20 -6.99 -8.17
C ALA A 60 -11.67 -7.19 -7.74
N ALA A 61 -12.34 -6.07 -7.45
CA ALA A 61 -13.78 -5.95 -7.33
C ALA A 61 -14.22 -4.95 -8.40
N GLU A 62 -13.89 -5.27 -9.65
CA GLU A 62 -15.01 -5.39 -10.58
C GLU A 62 -15.96 -6.38 -9.93
N THR A 63 -17.17 -5.92 -9.60
CA THR A 63 -18.21 -6.70 -8.96
C THR A 63 -18.29 -8.11 -9.53
N CYS A 64 -17.88 -9.12 -8.77
CA CYS A 64 -18.37 -10.47 -8.98
C CYS A 64 -18.68 -11.16 -7.64
N SER A 65 -19.38 -10.43 -6.77
CA SER A 65 -20.49 -11.08 -6.08
C SER A 65 -21.60 -11.23 -7.12
N LYS A 66 -21.50 -12.26 -7.98
CA LYS A 66 -22.65 -12.70 -8.75
C LYS A 66 -23.58 -13.38 -7.75
N SER A 67 -24.46 -12.57 -7.16
CA SER A 67 -25.69 -13.05 -6.56
C SER A 67 -26.41 -13.90 -7.60
N LYS A 68 -26.64 -15.19 -7.31
CA LYS A 68 -27.96 -15.83 -7.24
C LYS A 68 -27.82 -17.32 -6.94
#